data_AF-A0A1Z5I8X9-F1
#
_entry.id   AF-A0A1Z5I8X9-F1
#
_cell.length_a   1.000
_cell.length_b   1.000
_cell.length_c   1.000
_cell.angle_alpha   90.00
_cell.angle_beta   90.00
_cell.angle_gamma   90.00
#
_symmetry.space_group_name_H-M   'P 1'
#
loop_
_entity.id
_entity.type
_entity.pdbx_description
1 polymer ?
#
loop_
_entity_poly.entity_id
_entity_poly.type
_entity_poly.pdbx_seq_one_letter_code
_entity_poly.pdbx_strand_id
1 'polypeptide(L)'
;MSQKKMLTLLVAVVSLGTGLSFHQTTAHALASHWAHNHWVTIKKTVKVQKIKIVSPMYKSRAVKSYKLHRGAHYKLGHYDTNYSWVLNSGRFNSNSHYTYIVQRGWNDASWFKFR
;
A
#
# COMPACT_ATOMS: atom_id res chain seq x y z
N MET A 1 55.24 -26.92 -18.95
CA MET A 1 54.36 -28.05 -19.34
C MET A 1 54.60 -29.16 -18.34
N SER A 2 53.66 -29.85 -17.68
CA SER A 2 52.21 -30.06 -17.81
C SER A 2 51.81 -30.73 -16.48
N GLN A 3 50.96 -30.12 -15.64
CA GLN A 3 49.53 -30.43 -15.46
C GLN A 3 49.16 -31.81 -14.83
N LYS A 4 48.44 -31.72 -13.69
CA LYS A 4 47.49 -32.69 -13.06
C LYS A 4 48.15 -33.80 -12.23
N LYS A 5 47.78 -34.18 -11.01
CA LYS A 5 46.53 -34.21 -10.20
C LYS A 5 47.00 -34.20 -8.70
N MET A 6 46.30 -33.74 -7.66
CA MET A 6 45.09 -34.32 -7.06
C MET A 6 44.74 -33.58 -5.75
N LEU A 7 43.43 -33.33 -5.53
CA LEU A 7 42.65 -33.26 -4.27
C LEU A 7 43.12 -32.34 -3.10
N THR A 8 42.45 -31.21 -2.83
CA THR A 8 41.24 -31.02 -1.99
C THR A 8 41.58 -30.55 -0.58
N LEU A 9 41.25 -29.30 -0.23
CA LEU A 9 40.55 -29.01 1.02
C LEU A 9 39.85 -27.64 0.99
N LEU A 10 38.57 -27.68 1.33
CA LEU A 10 37.66 -26.56 1.58
C LEU A 10 38.14 -25.64 2.71
N VAL A 11 37.97 -24.31 2.54
CA VAL A 11 37.54 -23.43 3.63
C VAL A 11 36.59 -22.37 3.07
N ALA A 12 35.44 -22.25 3.75
CA ALA A 12 34.30 -21.41 3.45
C ALA A 12 34.54 -19.91 3.69
N VAL A 13 33.85 -19.06 2.92
CA VAL A 13 33.27 -17.83 3.45
C VAL A 13 31.81 -17.77 3.02
N VAL A 14 30.96 -18.13 3.97
CA VAL A 14 29.55 -17.80 4.03
C VAL A 14 29.42 -16.28 3.97
N SER A 15 29.09 -15.73 2.80
CA SER A 15 28.58 -14.36 2.72
C SER A 15 27.06 -14.42 2.92
N LEU A 16 26.68 -14.23 4.19
CA LEU A 16 25.38 -13.74 4.68
C LEU A 16 24.60 -13.02 3.55
N GLY A 17 23.41 -13.45 3.16
CA GLY A 17 22.25 -13.54 4.03
C GLY A 17 21.33 -12.35 3.77
N THR A 18 20.05 -12.64 3.59
CA THR A 18 18.92 -11.76 3.22
C THR A 18 18.82 -11.56 1.69
N GLY A 19 18.26 -12.52 0.95
CA GLY A 19 16.87 -12.90 1.10
C GLY A 19 16.01 -11.76 0.57
N LEU A 20 15.88 -11.67 -0.75
CA LEU A 20 14.80 -10.90 -1.37
C LEU A 20 13.49 -11.57 -0.94
N SER A 21 12.95 -11.15 0.20
CA SER A 21 11.60 -11.52 0.63
C SER A 21 10.63 -10.84 -0.33
N PHE A 22 10.44 -11.43 -1.50
CA PHE A 22 9.23 -11.23 -2.27
C PHE A 22 8.09 -11.84 -1.44
N HIS A 23 7.51 -11.03 -0.56
CA HIS A 23 6.21 -11.34 0.02
C HIS A 23 5.20 -11.32 -1.13
N GLN A 24 5.06 -12.44 -1.85
CA GLN A 24 3.81 -12.77 -2.52
C GLN A 24 2.78 -12.99 -1.42
N THR A 25 2.22 -11.88 -0.94
CA THR A 25 1.04 -11.93 -0.10
C THR A 25 -0.06 -12.51 -0.96
N THR A 26 -0.56 -13.69 -0.56
CA THR A 26 -1.79 -14.24 -1.12
C THR A 26 -2.90 -13.21 -0.98
N ALA A 27 -3.89 -13.20 -1.87
CA ALA A 27 -5.00 -12.25 -1.80
C ALA A 27 -5.67 -12.22 -0.40
N HIS A 28 -5.69 -13.37 0.28
CA HIS A 28 -6.14 -13.50 1.67
C HIS A 28 -5.23 -12.81 2.70
N ALA A 29 -3.92 -12.81 2.51
CA ALA A 29 -2.96 -12.12 3.38
C ALA A 29 -3.00 -10.60 3.20
N LEU A 30 -3.30 -10.11 1.98
CA LEU A 30 -3.58 -8.70 1.74
C LEU A 30 -4.90 -8.27 2.41
N ALA A 31 -5.98 -9.04 2.22
CA ALA A 31 -7.27 -8.75 2.84
C ALA A 31 -7.19 -8.76 4.37
N SER A 32 -6.50 -9.73 4.98
CA SER A 32 -6.33 -9.77 6.44
C SER A 32 -5.46 -8.62 6.96
N HIS A 33 -4.42 -8.24 6.22
CA HIS A 33 -3.59 -7.10 6.58
C HIS A 33 -4.41 -5.81 6.61
N TRP A 34 -5.31 -5.60 5.65
CA TRP A 34 -6.15 -4.40 5.55
C TRP A 34 -7.47 -4.47 6.34
N ALA A 35 -7.65 -5.48 7.20
CA ALA A 35 -8.78 -5.57 8.11
C ALA A 35 -8.93 -4.34 9.02
N HIS A 36 -7.82 -3.64 9.28
CA HIS A 36 -7.78 -2.39 10.05
C HIS A 36 -7.16 -1.27 9.24
N ASN A 37 -7.54 -0.02 9.57
CA ASN A 37 -6.91 1.15 8.98
C ASN A 37 -5.48 1.33 9.54
N HIS A 38 -4.52 1.59 8.65
CA HIS A 38 -3.10 1.73 8.98
C HIS A 38 -2.61 3.16 8.86
N TRP A 39 -1.69 3.56 9.74
CA TRP A 39 -0.98 4.83 9.55
C TRP A 39 0.04 4.70 8.43
N VAL A 40 -0.03 5.61 7.46
CA VAL A 40 0.87 5.63 6.31
C VAL A 40 1.50 7.02 6.16
N THR A 41 2.69 7.02 5.55
CA THR A 41 3.37 8.23 5.10
C THR A 41 3.32 8.32 3.58
N ILE A 42 2.86 9.47 3.08
CA ILE A 42 2.71 9.72 1.65
C ILE A 42 4.08 9.94 1.01
N LYS A 43 4.46 9.11 0.04
CA LYS A 43 5.75 9.18 -0.68
C LYS A 43 5.70 10.09 -1.90
N LYS A 44 4.52 10.23 -2.53
CA LYS A 44 4.31 10.99 -3.76
C LYS A 44 3.03 11.81 -3.63
N THR A 45 2.99 12.99 -4.22
CA THR A 45 1.75 13.80 -4.23
C THR A 45 0.66 13.03 -4.98
N VAL A 46 -0.48 12.81 -4.32
CA VAL A 46 -1.64 12.08 -4.85
C VAL A 46 -2.89 12.95 -4.88
N LYS A 47 -3.87 12.57 -5.70
CA LYS A 47 -5.18 13.22 -5.72
C LYS A 47 -6.14 12.47 -4.80
N VAL A 48 -6.90 13.22 -4.01
CA VAL A 48 -7.94 12.72 -3.12
C VAL A 48 -9.28 13.25 -3.59
N GLN A 49 -10.25 12.37 -3.82
CA GLN A 49 -11.63 12.75 -4.13
C GLN A 49 -12.51 12.63 -2.89
N LYS A 50 -13.30 13.66 -2.63
CA LYS A 50 -14.43 13.61 -1.69
C LYS A 50 -15.64 13.11 -2.44
N ILE A 51 -16.08 11.91 -2.11
CA ILE A 51 -17.28 11.27 -2.61
C ILE A 51 -18.42 11.57 -1.66
N LYS A 52 -19.53 12.13 -2.15
CA LYS A 52 -20.77 12.23 -1.38
C LYS A 52 -21.49 10.89 -1.49
N ILE A 53 -21.69 10.23 -0.36
CA ILE A 53 -22.41 8.98 -0.26
C ILE A 53 -23.92 9.28 -0.35
N VAL A 54 -24.60 8.59 -1.25
CA VAL A 54 -26.05 8.71 -1.49
C VAL A 54 -26.63 7.31 -1.52
N SER A 55 -27.85 7.14 -1.00
CA SER A 55 -28.62 5.90 -1.18
C SER A 55 -29.55 6.04 -2.39
N PRO A 56 -29.52 5.09 -3.36
CA PRO A 56 -28.64 3.92 -3.45
C PRO A 56 -27.18 4.26 -3.82
N MET A 57 -26.22 3.45 -3.35
CA MET A 57 -24.77 3.71 -3.39
C MET A 57 -24.24 4.08 -4.79
N TYR A 58 -24.80 3.50 -5.85
CA TYR A 58 -24.39 3.77 -7.24
C TYR A 58 -24.64 5.23 -7.68
N LYS A 59 -25.47 5.99 -6.95
CA LYS A 59 -25.68 7.43 -7.19
C LYS A 59 -24.67 8.32 -6.48
N SER A 60 -23.77 7.74 -5.69
CA SER A 60 -22.68 8.46 -5.04
C SER A 60 -21.77 9.09 -6.09
N ARG A 61 -21.27 10.28 -5.81
CA ARG A 61 -20.48 11.05 -6.80
C ARG A 61 -19.37 11.85 -6.16
N ALA A 62 -18.30 12.06 -6.91
CA ALA A 62 -17.24 12.98 -6.51
C ALA A 62 -17.79 14.41 -6.49
N VAL A 63 -17.61 15.10 -5.36
CA VAL A 63 -18.04 16.50 -5.17
C VAL A 63 -16.88 17.47 -5.03
N LYS A 64 -15.68 16.97 -4.70
CA LYS A 64 -14.47 17.79 -4.60
C LYS A 64 -13.21 16.97 -4.79
N SER A 65 -12.15 17.60 -5.28
CA SER A 65 -10.81 17.02 -5.40
C SER A 65 -9.80 17.83 -4.60
N TYR A 66 -8.82 17.15 -4.01
CA TYR A 66 -7.73 17.72 -3.23
C TYR A 66 -6.41 17.12 -3.66
N LYS A 67 -5.31 17.84 -3.40
CA LYS A 67 -3.96 17.30 -3.47
C LYS A 67 -3.51 16.92 -2.06
N LEU A 68 -2.97 15.71 -1.94
CA LEU A 68 -2.32 15.22 -0.73
C LEU A 68 -0.82 15.13 -1.02
N HIS A 69 -0.05 15.98 -0.36
CA HIS A 69 1.36 16.16 -0.64
C HIS A 69 2.23 15.09 0.03
N ARG A 70 3.42 14.86 -0.56
CA ARG A 70 4.47 14.01 0.02
C ARG A 70 4.79 14.45 1.46
N GLY A 71 5.09 13.48 2.31
CA GLY A 71 5.46 13.68 3.72
C GLY A 71 4.27 13.73 4.68
N ALA A 72 3.05 13.84 4.16
CA ALA A 72 1.87 13.84 5.00
C ALA A 72 1.60 12.46 5.61
N HIS A 73 0.94 12.44 6.78
CA HIS A 73 0.62 11.21 7.51
C HIS A 73 -0.88 11.09 7.71
N TYR A 74 -1.46 9.96 7.31
CA TYR A 74 -2.89 9.70 7.44
C TYR A 74 -3.14 8.23 7.73
N LYS A 75 -4.26 7.96 8.37
CA LYS A 75 -4.85 6.63 8.49
C LYS A 75 -5.51 6.25 7.17
N LEU A 76 -5.11 5.12 6.60
CA LEU A 76 -5.52 4.60 5.30
C LEU A 76 -6.18 3.23 5.49
N GLY A 77 -7.30 2.99 4.81
CA GLY A 77 -7.93 1.69 4.66
C GLY A 77 -7.96 1.27 3.19
N HIS A 78 -8.13 -0.03 2.95
CA HIS A 78 -8.27 -0.64 1.63
C HIS A 78 -9.54 -1.49 1.64
N TYR A 79 -10.57 -1.11 0.87
CA TYR A 79 -11.93 -1.67 1.01
C TYR A 79 -12.31 -2.52 -0.19
N ASP A 80 -12.45 -3.84 0.00
CA ASP A 80 -12.53 -4.89 -1.03
C ASP A 80 -13.54 -4.64 -2.17
N THR A 81 -14.63 -3.91 -1.91
CA THR A 81 -15.79 -3.90 -2.81
C THR A 81 -16.03 -2.59 -3.54
N ASN A 82 -15.65 -1.43 -2.98
CA ASN A 82 -16.12 -0.15 -3.50
C ASN A 82 -15.03 0.91 -3.69
N TYR A 83 -13.99 0.90 -2.86
CA TYR A 83 -12.97 1.95 -2.88
C TYR A 83 -11.60 1.40 -2.49
N SER A 84 -10.64 1.48 -3.41
CA SER A 84 -9.29 0.93 -3.20
C SER A 84 -8.55 1.55 -2.02
N TRP A 85 -8.62 2.86 -1.85
CA TRP A 85 -7.77 3.56 -0.87
C TRP A 85 -8.58 4.64 -0.19
N VAL A 86 -8.91 4.47 1.09
CA VAL A 86 -9.81 5.36 1.84
C VAL A 86 -9.07 6.01 3.00
N LEU A 87 -9.11 7.34 3.09
CA LEU A 87 -8.54 8.09 4.20
C LEU A 87 -9.55 8.20 5.35
N ASN A 88 -9.06 7.96 6.57
CA ASN A 88 -9.87 7.84 7.78
C ASN A 88 -9.30 8.67 8.94
N SER A 89 -8.75 9.86 8.65
CA SER A 89 -8.16 10.72 9.69
C SER A 89 -7.99 12.18 9.28
N GLY A 90 -7.91 13.06 10.28
CA GLY A 90 -7.66 14.49 10.10
C GLY A 90 -8.70 15.14 9.18
N ARG A 91 -8.24 15.98 8.24
CA ARG A 91 -9.10 16.63 7.24
C ARG A 91 -9.82 15.64 6.32
N PHE A 92 -9.28 14.43 6.16
CA PHE A 92 -9.81 13.40 5.28
C PHE A 92 -10.35 12.24 6.14
N ASN A 93 -11.35 12.54 6.95
CA ASN A 93 -12.01 11.57 7.82
C ASN A 93 -13.32 11.08 7.18
N SER A 94 -13.32 9.86 6.64
CA SER A 94 -14.48 9.28 5.97
C SER A 94 -15.56 8.86 6.98
N ASN A 95 -16.82 8.99 6.60
CA ASN A 95 -17.99 8.66 7.41
C ASN A 95 -19.20 8.29 6.52
N SER A 96 -20.40 8.20 7.10
CA SER A 96 -21.64 7.84 6.40
C SER A 96 -22.07 8.81 5.29
N HIS A 97 -21.62 10.07 5.31
CA HIS A 97 -22.00 11.09 4.33
C HIS A 97 -20.94 11.33 3.27
N TYR A 98 -19.67 11.22 3.65
CA TYR A 98 -18.55 11.51 2.78
C TYR A 98 -17.42 10.49 2.93
N THR A 99 -16.94 10.00 1.80
CA THR A 99 -15.76 9.14 1.72
C THR A 99 -14.64 9.86 0.99
N TYR A 100 -13.41 9.75 1.48
CA TYR A 100 -12.23 10.38 0.89
C TYR A 100 -11.34 9.31 0.27
N ILE A 101 -11.36 9.23 -1.06
CA ILE A 101 -10.63 8.20 -1.79
C ILE A 101 -9.37 8.76 -2.42
N VAL A 102 -8.28 7.99 -2.37
CA VAL A 102 -7.07 8.30 -3.13
C VAL A 102 -7.23 7.71 -4.54
N GLN A 103 -7.05 8.54 -5.57
CA GLN A 103 -7.17 8.11 -6.97
C GLN A 103 -5.94 7.30 -7.40
N ARG A 104 -5.88 6.04 -6.98
CA ARG A 104 -4.82 5.07 -7.27
C ARG A 104 -5.45 3.72 -7.51
N GLY A 105 -4.76 2.89 -8.30
CA GLY A 105 -5.24 1.55 -8.64
C GLY A 105 -5.36 0.67 -7.41
N TRP A 106 -6.20 -0.36 -7.49
CA TRP A 106 -6.49 -1.33 -6.43
C TRP A 106 -5.23 -1.85 -5.72
N ASN A 107 -4.22 -2.28 -6.49
CA ASN A 107 -2.97 -2.84 -5.95
C ASN A 107 -1.79 -1.85 -5.97
N ASP A 108 -2.02 -0.57 -6.27
CA ASP A 108 -0.95 0.42 -6.29
C ASP A 108 -0.66 0.94 -4.87
N ALA A 109 0.30 0.31 -4.20
CA ALA A 109 0.83 0.78 -2.92
C ALA A 109 2.13 1.61 -3.07
N SER A 110 2.55 1.96 -4.29
CA SER A 110 3.85 2.60 -4.54
C SER A 110 3.96 4.04 -4.02
N TRP A 111 2.82 4.66 -3.72
CA TRP A 111 2.68 6.07 -3.35
C TRP A 111 2.70 6.32 -1.84
N PHE A 112 2.71 5.27 -1.03
CA PHE A 112 2.85 5.38 0.42
C PHE A 112 3.84 4.36 0.97
N LYS A 113 4.16 4.50 2.25
CA LYS A 113 4.78 3.47 3.07
C LYS A 113 4.04 3.42 4.40
N PHE A 114 3.99 2.26 5.04
CA PHE A 114 3.58 2.19 6.43
C PHE A 114 4.48 3.07 7.29
N ARG A 115 3.88 3.69 8.30
CA ARG A 115 4.57 4.56 9.24
C ARG A 115 5.07 3.75 10.43
#